data_AF-A0A8J6MV97-F1
#
_entry.id   AF-A0A8J6MV97-F1
#
_cell.length_a   1.000
_cell.length_b   1.000
_cell.length_c   1.000
_cell.angle_alpha   90.00
_cell.angle_beta   90.00
_cell.angle_gamma   90.00
#
_symmetry.space_group_name_H-M   'P 1'
#
loop_
_entity.id
_entity.type
_entity.pdbx_description
1 polymer ?
#
loop_
_entity_poly.entity_id
_entity_poly.type
_entity_poly.pdbx_seq_one_letter_code
_entity_poly.pdbx_strand_id
1 'polypeptide(L)'
;MADKKDKYCSKCNQKADDKDKYCVQCGSPLINGCSNKGDLFTKKCSKVNRDDAAYCASCGAPTIFYLQGLVKGTKMNNDREERR
;
A
#
# COMPACT_ATOMS: atom_id res chain seq x y z
N MET A 1 2.68 -27.05 -10.94
CA MET A 1 2.09 -26.71 -9.63
C MET A 1 2.34 -25.23 -9.45
N ALA A 2 1.30 -24.40 -9.32
CA ALA A 2 1.49 -22.95 -9.27
C ALA A 2 2.07 -22.55 -7.91
N ASP A 3 3.26 -21.97 -7.92
CA ASP A 3 3.93 -21.34 -6.77
C ASP A 3 3.05 -20.20 -6.23
N LYS A 4 2.09 -20.55 -5.38
CA LYS A 4 1.32 -19.58 -4.60
C LYS A 4 2.29 -18.93 -3.64
N LYS A 5 2.65 -17.67 -3.89
CA LYS A 5 3.39 -16.86 -2.93
C LYS A 5 2.45 -16.59 -1.76
N ASP A 6 2.65 -17.33 -0.68
CA ASP A 6 1.93 -17.11 0.57
C ASP A 6 2.05 -15.63 0.97
N LYS A 7 0.93 -14.90 0.92
CA LYS A 7 0.85 -13.52 1.40
C LYS A 7 0.53 -13.53 2.87
N TYR A 8 1.19 -12.65 3.61
CA TYR A 8 0.97 -12.48 5.03
C TYR A 8 0.46 -11.08 5.30
N CYS A 9 -0.46 -10.94 6.25
CA CYS A 9 -0.95 -9.65 6.67
C CYS A 9 0.15 -8.87 7.39
N SER A 10 0.48 -7.67 6.92
CA SER A 10 1.50 -6.81 7.53
C SER A 10 1.16 -6.35 8.96
N LYS A 11 -0.11 -6.50 9.40
CA LYS A 11 -0.56 -6.07 10.74
C LYS A 11 -0.58 -7.20 11.76
N CYS A 12 -1.12 -8.36 11.41
CA CYS A 12 -1.28 -9.49 12.33
C CYS A 12 -0.49 -10.74 11.94
N ASN A 13 0.27 -10.68 10.84
CA ASN A 13 1.06 -11.78 10.29
C ASN A 13 0.26 -13.04 9.93
N GLN A 14 -1.05 -12.93 9.79
CA GLN A 14 -1.91 -14.05 9.38
C GLN A 14 -1.71 -14.37 7.90
N LYS A 15 -1.65 -15.67 7.57
CA LYS A 15 -1.64 -16.16 6.20
C LYS A 15 -2.94 -15.76 5.48
N ALA A 16 -2.80 -15.15 4.31
CA ALA A 16 -3.89 -14.78 3.43
C ALA A 16 -3.78 -15.51 2.09
N ASP A 17 -4.90 -15.77 1.43
CA ASP A 17 -4.88 -16.31 0.08
C ASP A 17 -4.57 -15.19 -0.94
N ASP A 18 -4.00 -15.56 -2.09
CA ASP A 18 -3.68 -14.60 -3.15
C ASP A 18 -4.90 -13.84 -3.69
N LYS A 19 -6.10 -14.41 -3.51
CA LYS A 19 -7.37 -13.80 -3.92
C LYS A 19 -7.93 -12.82 -2.89
N ASP A 20 -7.45 -12.86 -1.65
CA ASP A 20 -7.98 -12.03 -0.58
C ASP A 20 -7.48 -10.59 -0.68
N LYS A 21 -8.41 -9.63 -0.65
CA LYS A 21 -8.09 -8.18 -0.65
C LYS A 21 -7.86 -7.64 0.76
N TYR A 22 -8.46 -8.27 1.75
CA TYR A 22 -8.44 -7.88 3.16
C TYR A 22 -8.17 -9.11 4.02
N CYS A 23 -7.46 -8.91 5.12
CA CYS A 23 -7.19 -9.97 6.09
C CYS A 23 -8.48 -10.39 6.79
N VAL A 24 -8.81 -11.68 6.75
CA VAL A 24 -10.00 -12.26 7.40
C VAL A 24 -9.96 -12.16 8.94
N GLN A 25 -8.79 -11.94 9.53
CA GLN A 25 -8.63 -11.83 10.99
C GLN A 25 -8.70 -10.37 11.48
N CYS A 26 -7.92 -9.46 10.88
CA CYS A 26 -7.81 -8.09 11.39
C CYS A 26 -8.46 -7.02 10.49
N GLY A 27 -9.01 -7.40 9.33
CA GLY A 27 -9.61 -6.48 8.36
C GLY A 27 -8.62 -5.60 7.60
N SER A 28 -7.31 -5.72 7.84
CA SER A 28 -6.32 -4.88 7.18
C SER A 28 -6.18 -5.21 5.70
N PRO A 29 -5.97 -4.20 4.83
CA PRO A 29 -5.82 -4.42 3.40
C PRO A 29 -4.54 -5.22 3.12
N LEU A 30 -4.64 -6.22 2.25
CA LEU A 30 -3.50 -7.05 1.80
C LEU A 30 -2.90 -6.55 0.49
N ILE A 31 -3.64 -5.69 -0.22
CA ILE A 31 -3.25 -5.15 -1.52
C ILE A 31 -3.14 -3.64 -1.40
N ASN A 32 -2.01 -3.10 -1.85
CA ASN A 32 -1.79 -1.66 -1.79
C ASN A 32 -2.45 -0.92 -2.97
N GLY A 33 -3.74 -0.66 -2.86
CA GLY A 33 -4.50 0.10 -3.85
C GLY A 33 -4.27 1.61 -3.75
N CYS A 34 -4.41 2.31 -4.87
CA CYS A 34 -4.59 3.76 -4.88
C CYS A 34 -5.91 4.14 -4.18
N SER A 35 -5.89 5.15 -3.29
CA SER A 35 -7.11 5.59 -2.58
C SER A 35 -7.99 6.51 -3.42
N ASN A 36 -7.50 7.01 -4.56
CA ASN A 36 -8.22 7.95 -5.40
C ASN A 36 -9.39 7.28 -6.14
N LYS A 37 -10.59 7.46 -5.58
CA LYS A 37 -11.86 6.97 -6.17
C LYS A 37 -12.36 7.82 -7.34
N GLY A 38 -11.69 8.93 -7.64
CA GLY A 38 -12.15 9.95 -8.58
C GLY A 38 -13.29 10.78 -7.98
N ASP A 39 -13.45 11.98 -8.51
CA ASP A 39 -14.53 12.90 -8.17
C ASP A 39 -15.01 13.59 -9.46
N LEU A 40 -15.94 14.54 -9.40
CA LEU A 40 -16.42 15.28 -10.59
C LEU A 40 -15.27 15.93 -11.37
N PHE A 41 -14.18 16.29 -10.69
CA PHE A 41 -13.03 16.99 -11.26
C PHE A 41 -11.77 16.12 -11.41
N THR A 42 -11.76 14.87 -10.91
CA THR A 42 -10.57 14.02 -10.92
C THR A 42 -10.86 12.62 -11.46
N LYS A 43 -9.98 12.10 -12.32
CA LYS A 43 -10.11 10.73 -12.84
C LYS A 43 -9.89 9.72 -11.73
N LYS A 44 -10.80 8.75 -11.63
CA LYS A 44 -10.65 7.58 -10.75
C LYS A 44 -9.36 6.84 -11.06
N CYS A 45 -8.60 6.46 -10.03
CA CYS A 45 -7.38 5.71 -10.18
C CYS A 45 -7.45 4.43 -9.33
N SER A 46 -7.57 3.30 -10.01
CA SER A 46 -7.64 1.97 -9.38
C SER A 46 -6.32 1.19 -9.52
N LYS A 47 -5.20 1.91 -9.69
CA LYS A 47 -3.88 1.30 -9.82
C LYS A 47 -3.53 0.57 -8.52
N VAL A 48 -3.13 -0.70 -8.64
CA VAL A 48 -2.46 -1.43 -7.56
C VAL A 48 -0.99 -1.04 -7.59
N ASN A 49 -0.51 -0.52 -6.47
CA ASN A 49 0.89 -0.12 -6.27
C ASN A 49 1.64 -1.22 -5.51
N ARG A 50 2.96 -1.06 -5.45
CA ARG A 50 3.83 -1.92 -4.65
C ARG A 50 3.48 -1.82 -3.17
N ASP A 51 3.74 -2.87 -2.41
CA ASP A 51 3.53 -2.97 -0.96
C ASP A 51 4.30 -1.92 -0.14
N ASP A 52 5.38 -1.35 -0.67
CA ASP A 52 6.17 -0.27 -0.06
C ASP A 52 5.73 1.15 -0.49
N ALA A 53 4.80 1.28 -1.44
CA ALA A 53 4.44 2.57 -2.00
C ALA A 53 3.46 3.37 -1.11
N ALA A 54 3.92 4.49 -0.54
CA ALA A 54 3.05 5.40 0.19
C ALA A 54 2.12 6.23 -0.72
N TYR A 55 2.54 6.48 -1.95
CA TYR A 55 1.79 7.26 -2.95
C TYR A 55 1.67 6.49 -4.26
N CYS A 56 0.59 6.74 -5.00
CA CYS A 56 0.29 6.08 -6.26
C CYS A 56 1.24 6.56 -7.36
N ALA A 57 1.95 5.64 -8.00
CA ALA A 57 2.88 5.96 -9.08
C ALA A 57 2.21 6.52 -10.34
N SER A 58 0.89 6.35 -10.49
CA SER A 58 0.14 6.85 -11.66
C SER A 58 -0.51 8.21 -11.46
N CYS A 59 -0.89 8.59 -10.24
CA CYS A 59 -1.66 9.82 -10.00
C CYS A 59 -1.21 10.64 -8.79
N GLY A 60 -0.21 10.17 -8.02
CA GLY A 60 0.32 10.87 -6.85
C GLY A 60 -0.57 10.84 -5.60
N ALA A 61 -1.81 10.35 -5.70
CA ALA A 61 -2.69 10.21 -4.55
C ALA A 61 -2.13 9.21 -3.51
N PRO A 62 -2.44 9.36 -2.21
CA PRO A 62 -2.03 8.40 -1.20
C PRO A 62 -2.56 6.99 -1.50
N THR A 63 -1.82 5.99 -1.06
CA THR A 63 -2.27 4.60 -1.15
C THR A 63 -3.05 4.18 0.09
N ILE A 64 -3.80 3.09 -0.02
CA ILE A 64 -4.56 2.55 1.12
C ILE A 64 -3.60 2.18 2.25
N PHE A 65 -2.41 1.66 1.96
CA PHE A 65 -1.45 1.30 3.00
C PHE A 65 -0.95 2.54 3.75
N TYR A 66 -0.73 3.66 3.07
CA TYR A 66 -0.34 4.92 3.73
C TYR A 66 -1.46 5.44 4.63
N LEU A 67 -2.71 5.43 4.13
CA LEU A 67 -3.87 5.85 4.92
C LEU A 67 -4.12 4.97 6.15
N GLN A 68 -3.73 3.70 6.09
CA GLN A 68 -3.82 2.75 7.22
C GLN A 68 -2.56 2.75 8.10
N GLY A 69 -1.55 3.57 7.79
CA GLY A 69 -0.29 3.61 8.53
C GLY A 69 0.59 2.36 8.38
N LEU A 70 0.31 1.51 7.39
CA LEU A 70 1.10 0.30 7.10
C LEU A 70 2.41 0.62 6.40
N VAL A 71 2.47 1.73 5.66
CA VAL A 71 3.70 2.27 5.06
C VAL A 71 3.89 3.74 5.45
N LYS A 72 5.14 4.14 5.64
CA LYS A 72 5.50 5.54 5.87
C LYS A 72 5.97 6.15 4.56
N GLY A 73 5.43 7.31 4.22
CA GLY A 73 5.98 8.11 3.14
C GLY A 73 7.36 8.61 3.57
N THR A 74 8.41 8.14 2.92
CA THR A 74 9.72 8.80 3.04
C THR A 74 9.58 10.16 2.38
N LYS A 75 9.27 11.20 3.17
CA LYS A 75 9.78 12.52 2.78
C LYS A 75 11.27 12.32 2.64
N MET A 76 11.81 12.68 1.48
CA MET A 76 13.25 12.78 1.28
C MET A 76 13.73 13.84 2.27
N ASN A 77 13.94 13.46 3.53
CA ASN A 77 14.65 14.30 4.46
C ASN A 77 16.05 14.34 3.90
N ASN A 78 16.45 15.52 3.50
CA ASN A 78 17.81 15.84 3.19
C ASN A 78 18.63 15.83 4.50
N ASP A 79 18.72 14.69 5.17
CA ASP A 79 19.58 14.48 6.34
C ASP A 79 20.99 14.12 5.84
N ARG A 80 21.54 14.97 4.94
CA ARG A 80 22.94 14.92 4.50
C ARG A 80 23.73 16.02 5.21
N GLU A 81 23.75 16.04 6.54
CA GLU A 81 24.71 16.87 7.27
C GLU A 81 24.83 16.43 8.74
N GLU A 82 25.60 15.36 9.04
CA GLU A 82 26.26 15.18 10.35
C GLU A 82 27.27 14.02 10.35
N ARG A 83 28.19 14.00 9.38
CA ARG A 83 29.45 13.25 9.51
C ARG A 83 30.59 14.02 8.84
N ARG A 84 31.03 15.10 9.48
CA ARG A 84 32.37 15.66 9.34
C ARG A 84 32.92 15.96 10.72
#